data_AF-A0A8S2PMI7-F1
#
_entry.id   AF-A0A8S2PMI7-F1
#
_cell.length_a   1.000
_cell.length_b   1.000
_cell.length_c   1.000
_cell.angle_alpha   90.00
_cell.angle_beta   90.00
_cell.angle_gamma   90.00
#
_symmetry.space_group_name_H-M   'P 1'
#
loop_
_entity.id
_entity.type
_entity.pdbx_description
1 polymer ?
#
loop_
_entity_poly.entity_id
_entity_poly.type
_entity_poly.pdbx_seq_one_letter_code
_entity_poly.pdbx_strand_id
1 'polypeptide(L)'
;SQEKSTTTDIYNPVAGQSEIIGVHSYDKHGNPAGTHYDLGRDGAFNRYFVLIGQFYSDTAFSDVAMQKPIDSLSIKGFQVKHVKSETEFLSELSTNLYRIVWVISSSSTQDPAFDAALIKFHASGGAIFLFADNVPYITHASNFLNKKFGITLTGSYGAQLTLTYKEKGYLETGHFGQHDIFTGITNLYEGHTICRPVYSTPASRSALTILATSTDGNPNIAVFDPPATSTEGRLCFDSGFTKLYINWDDAGTARYIVNTTCWLVGIGGQAAMSHL
;
A
#
# COMPACT_ATOMS: atom_id res chain seq x y z
N SER A 1 -37.14 -10.28 10.29
CA SER A 1 -36.22 -10.68 9.19
C SER A 1 -34.92 -9.92 9.41
N GLN A 2 -33.86 -10.64 9.78
CA GLN A 2 -32.58 -10.04 10.19
C GLN A 2 -31.82 -9.51 8.96
N GLU A 3 -31.46 -8.22 8.98
CA GLU A 3 -30.44 -7.64 8.12
C GLU A 3 -29.09 -8.29 8.45
N LYS A 4 -28.70 -9.30 7.67
CA LYS A 4 -27.31 -9.68 7.44
C LYS A 4 -26.89 -9.09 6.09
N SER A 5 -26.43 -7.85 6.11
CA SER A 5 -25.83 -7.13 4.99
C SER A 5 -24.58 -6.45 5.56
N THR A 6 -23.36 -6.47 5.00
CA THR A 6 -22.77 -7.06 3.79
C THR A 6 -21.25 -6.77 3.88
N THR A 7 -20.46 -7.60 4.59
CA THR A 7 -18.97 -7.45 4.56
C THR A 7 -18.32 -8.25 3.44
N THR A 8 -19.03 -9.24 2.88
CA THR A 8 -18.65 -9.99 1.67
C THR A 8 -18.96 -9.25 0.36
N ASP A 9 -19.60 -8.07 0.41
CA ASP A 9 -20.16 -7.44 -0.79
C ASP A 9 -19.22 -6.47 -1.52
N ILE A 10 -18.05 -6.18 -0.95
CA ILE A 10 -17.13 -5.19 -1.52
C ILE A 10 -15.89 -5.78 -2.19
N TYR A 11 -15.63 -7.09 -1.98
CA TYR A 11 -14.54 -7.81 -2.63
C TYR A 11 -15.05 -8.74 -3.73
N ASN A 12 -14.22 -8.96 -4.76
CA ASN A 12 -14.51 -9.92 -5.81
C ASN A 12 -14.44 -11.35 -5.27
N PRO A 13 -15.10 -12.34 -5.91
CA PRO A 13 -15.05 -13.75 -5.50
C PRO A 13 -13.63 -14.37 -5.46
N VAL A 14 -12.67 -13.75 -6.15
CA VAL A 14 -11.28 -14.20 -6.22
C VAL A 14 -10.39 -13.63 -5.12
N ALA A 15 -10.94 -12.85 -4.18
CA ALA A 15 -10.21 -12.21 -3.09
C ALA A 15 -9.22 -13.17 -2.42
N GLY A 16 -7.97 -12.73 -2.30
CA GLY A 16 -6.89 -13.49 -1.67
C GLY A 16 -6.30 -14.60 -2.53
N GLN A 17 -6.59 -14.66 -3.84
CA GLN A 17 -6.02 -15.65 -4.77
C GLN A 17 -5.10 -14.98 -5.79
N SER A 18 -3.82 -15.36 -5.81
CA SER A 18 -2.86 -14.88 -6.81
C SER A 18 -2.99 -15.65 -8.13
N GLU A 19 -3.10 -16.98 -8.03
CA GLU A 19 -3.41 -17.87 -9.15
C GLU A 19 -4.91 -18.16 -9.19
N ILE A 20 -5.56 -17.80 -10.30
CA ILE A 20 -7.01 -17.91 -10.47
C ILE A 20 -7.31 -18.92 -11.57
N ILE A 21 -8.19 -19.88 -11.28
CA ILE A 21 -8.66 -20.86 -12.26
C ILE A 21 -9.75 -20.23 -13.14
N GLY A 22 -9.73 -20.51 -14.44
CA GLY A 22 -10.76 -20.06 -15.38
C GLY A 22 -10.59 -18.61 -15.86
N VAL A 23 -9.36 -18.11 -15.85
CA VAL A 23 -9.03 -16.79 -16.39
C VAL A 23 -9.25 -16.77 -17.90
N HIS A 24 -10.02 -15.79 -18.39
CA HIS A 24 -10.37 -15.68 -19.80
C HIS A 24 -9.23 -15.12 -20.68
N SER A 25 -8.43 -14.23 -20.11
CA SER A 25 -7.33 -13.56 -20.81
C SER A 25 -6.28 -13.07 -19.82
N TYR A 26 -5.03 -12.99 -20.27
CA TYR A 26 -3.90 -12.49 -19.50
C TYR A 26 -3.31 -11.25 -20.15
N ASP A 27 -2.69 -10.38 -19.35
CA ASP A 27 -1.90 -9.25 -19.83
C ASP A 27 -0.54 -9.71 -20.40
N LYS A 28 0.26 -8.76 -20.90
CA LYS A 28 1.60 -9.03 -21.46
C LYS A 28 2.59 -9.61 -20.43
N HIS A 29 2.26 -9.59 -19.14
CA HIS A 29 3.06 -10.11 -18.03
C HIS A 29 2.49 -11.38 -17.43
N GLY A 30 1.43 -11.96 -18.00
CA GLY A 30 0.82 -13.18 -17.49
C GLY A 30 -0.08 -13.01 -16.27
N ASN A 31 -0.45 -11.78 -15.89
CA ASN A 31 -1.49 -11.55 -14.88
C ASN A 31 -2.89 -11.63 -15.52
N PRO A 32 -3.92 -12.11 -14.83
CA PRO A 32 -5.30 -12.08 -15.33
C PRO A 32 -5.74 -10.67 -15.76
N ALA A 33 -6.33 -10.50 -16.94
CA ALA A 33 -6.77 -9.18 -17.42
C ALA A 33 -8.21 -8.84 -16.96
N GLY A 34 -8.44 -7.59 -16.54
CA GLY A 34 -9.75 -7.07 -16.13
C GLY A 34 -9.92 -6.88 -14.62
N THR A 35 -10.81 -5.96 -14.22
CA THR A 35 -10.98 -5.52 -12.81
C THR A 35 -11.74 -6.50 -11.93
N HIS A 36 -12.41 -7.48 -12.52
CA HIS A 36 -13.07 -8.58 -11.80
C HIS A 36 -12.09 -9.57 -11.18
N TYR A 37 -10.80 -9.47 -11.52
CA TYR A 37 -9.71 -10.21 -10.87
C TYR A 37 -8.95 -9.39 -9.81
N ASP A 38 -9.36 -8.14 -9.55
CA ASP A 38 -8.81 -7.35 -8.44
C ASP A 38 -9.38 -7.84 -7.10
N LEU A 39 -8.82 -7.39 -5.98
CA LEU A 39 -9.38 -7.63 -4.64
C LEU A 39 -10.76 -6.96 -4.50
N GLY A 40 -10.82 -5.66 -4.77
CA GLY A 40 -12.02 -4.85 -4.60
C GLY A 40 -12.94 -4.86 -5.82
N ARG A 41 -14.25 -4.89 -5.60
CA ARG A 41 -15.26 -4.66 -6.64
C ARG A 41 -15.29 -3.19 -7.06
N ASP A 42 -15.56 -2.97 -8.33
CA ASP A 42 -15.77 -1.63 -8.88
C ASP A 42 -16.97 -0.95 -8.19
N GLY A 43 -16.83 0.34 -7.87
CA GLY A 43 -17.84 1.15 -7.18
C GLY A 43 -18.11 0.84 -5.70
N ALA A 44 -17.52 -0.22 -5.13
CA ALA A 44 -17.86 -0.69 -3.78
C ALA A 44 -17.29 0.19 -2.65
N PHE A 45 -16.38 1.11 -2.94
CA PHE A 45 -15.64 1.91 -1.96
C PHE A 45 -16.09 3.38 -1.90
N ASN A 46 -17.29 3.71 -2.39
CA ASN A 46 -17.83 5.07 -2.52
C ASN A 46 -17.92 5.92 -1.24
N ARG A 47 -17.76 5.31 -0.06
CA ARG A 47 -17.77 6.00 1.24
C ARG A 47 -16.39 6.25 1.82
N TYR A 48 -15.33 5.81 1.15
CA TYR A 48 -13.97 5.89 1.68
C TYR A 48 -13.18 6.99 0.99
N PHE A 49 -12.54 7.83 1.83
CA PHE A 49 -11.69 8.93 1.41
C PHE A 49 -10.22 8.55 1.58
N VAL A 50 -9.43 8.80 0.54
CA VAL A 50 -7.99 8.57 0.49
C VAL A 50 -7.28 9.92 0.36
N LEU A 51 -6.37 10.21 1.28
CA LEU A 51 -5.46 11.36 1.17
C LEU A 51 -4.10 10.88 0.70
N ILE A 52 -3.64 11.39 -0.44
CA ILE A 52 -2.32 11.07 -0.98
C ILE A 52 -1.40 12.27 -0.76
N GLY A 53 -0.38 12.10 0.07
CA GLY A 53 0.73 13.04 0.21
C GLY A 53 1.89 12.65 -0.71
N GLN A 54 2.08 13.39 -1.80
CA GLN A 54 3.22 13.24 -2.71
C GLN A 54 4.33 14.23 -2.35
N PHE A 55 5.26 13.84 -1.47
CA PHE A 55 6.33 14.74 -1.01
C PHE A 55 7.60 14.65 -1.85
N TYR A 56 7.76 13.58 -2.61
CA TYR A 56 8.76 13.50 -3.66
C TYR A 56 8.27 14.17 -4.94
N SER A 57 9.13 14.99 -5.53
CA SER A 57 8.87 15.62 -6.83
C SER A 57 10.03 15.39 -7.78
N ASP A 58 9.70 14.94 -8.98
CA ASP A 58 10.58 14.93 -10.15
C ASP A 58 9.75 15.35 -11.36
N THR A 59 10.41 15.81 -12.41
CA THR A 59 9.84 16.17 -13.70
C THR A 59 8.96 15.04 -14.28
N ALA A 60 9.35 13.78 -14.10
CA ALA A 60 8.55 12.63 -14.53
C ALA A 60 7.41 12.29 -13.56
N PHE A 61 7.57 12.55 -12.25
CA PHE A 61 6.54 12.31 -11.25
C PHE A 61 5.57 13.49 -11.11
N SER A 62 4.86 13.77 -12.19
CA SER A 62 3.92 14.90 -12.34
C SER A 62 2.50 14.58 -11.87
N ASP A 63 1.61 15.59 -11.86
CA ASP A 63 0.17 15.38 -11.63
C ASP A 63 -0.46 14.45 -12.66
N VAL A 64 0.02 14.49 -13.90
CA VAL A 64 -0.43 13.58 -14.96
C VAL A 64 -0.06 12.13 -14.63
N ALA A 65 1.13 11.90 -14.07
CA ALA A 65 1.51 10.57 -13.62
C ALA A 65 0.64 10.09 -12.45
N MET A 66 0.38 10.96 -11.47
CA MET A 66 -0.51 10.65 -10.34
C MET A 66 -1.98 10.48 -10.72
N GLN A 67 -2.42 11.00 -11.87
CA GLN A 67 -3.80 10.79 -12.33
C GLN A 67 -4.11 9.30 -12.56
N LYS A 68 -3.13 8.49 -12.99
CA LYS A 68 -3.31 7.05 -13.21
C LYS A 68 -3.75 6.27 -11.95
N PRO A 69 -3.03 6.35 -10.80
CA PRO A 69 -3.50 5.74 -9.57
C PRO A 69 -4.83 6.33 -9.08
N ILE A 70 -5.02 7.66 -9.21
CA ILE A 70 -6.26 8.33 -8.77
C ILE A 70 -7.48 7.80 -9.55
N ASP A 71 -7.39 7.69 -10.88
CA ASP A 71 -8.45 7.15 -11.73
C ASP A 71 -8.73 5.69 -11.40
N SER A 72 -7.68 4.90 -11.17
CA SER A 72 -7.82 3.48 -10.82
C SER A 72 -8.51 3.27 -9.46
N LEU A 73 -8.23 4.13 -8.48
CA LEU A 73 -8.96 4.15 -7.20
C LEU A 73 -10.41 4.61 -7.38
N SER A 74 -10.65 5.59 -8.27
CA SER A 74 -11.99 6.10 -8.57
C SER A 74 -12.89 5.04 -9.21
N ILE A 75 -12.34 4.12 -10.02
CA ILE A 75 -13.06 2.94 -10.53
C ILE A 75 -13.60 2.07 -9.39
N LYS A 76 -12.84 1.91 -8.30
CA LYS A 76 -13.32 1.22 -7.08
C LYS A 76 -14.30 2.05 -6.26
N GLY A 77 -14.42 3.34 -6.55
CA GLY A 77 -15.32 4.28 -5.89
C GLY A 77 -14.65 5.17 -4.85
N PHE A 78 -13.35 5.05 -4.60
CA PHE A 78 -12.68 5.90 -3.62
C PHE A 78 -12.77 7.38 -4.01
N GLN A 79 -12.91 8.24 -3.00
CA GLN A 79 -12.78 9.69 -3.15
C GLN A 79 -11.35 10.08 -2.78
N VAL A 80 -10.60 10.64 -3.72
CA VAL A 80 -9.16 10.86 -3.55
C VAL A 80 -8.83 12.35 -3.53
N LYS A 81 -8.12 12.78 -2.50
CA LYS A 81 -7.47 14.10 -2.43
C LYS A 81 -5.97 13.90 -2.54
N HIS A 82 -5.36 14.56 -3.53
CA HIS A 82 -3.92 14.56 -3.73
C HIS A 82 -3.33 15.91 -3.31
N VAL A 83 -2.30 15.88 -2.47
CA VAL A 83 -1.61 17.06 -1.94
C VAL A 83 -0.09 16.88 -2.06
N LYS A 84 0.64 18.00 -2.13
CA LYS A 84 2.10 18.01 -2.35
C LYS A 84 2.92 18.66 -1.24
N SER A 85 2.25 19.16 -0.20
CA SER A 85 2.92 19.79 0.93
C SER A 85 2.48 19.15 2.24
N GLU A 86 3.41 19.05 3.19
CA GLU A 86 3.11 18.54 4.54
C GLU A 86 2.07 19.41 5.24
N THR A 87 2.10 20.73 5.04
CA THR A 87 1.12 21.65 5.60
C THR A 87 -0.30 21.38 5.10
N GLU A 88 -0.50 21.19 3.79
CA GLU A 88 -1.82 20.84 3.26
C GLU A 88 -2.24 19.44 3.73
N PHE A 89 -1.32 18.47 3.72
CA PHE A 89 -1.57 17.12 4.23
C PHE A 89 -2.06 17.13 5.69
N LEU A 90 -1.40 17.90 6.56
CA LEU A 90 -1.78 18.03 7.97
C LEU A 90 -3.13 18.74 8.15
N SER A 91 -3.39 19.77 7.34
CA SER A 91 -4.69 20.43 7.31
C SER A 91 -5.80 19.44 6.94
N GLU A 92 -5.62 18.67 5.87
CA GLU A 92 -6.57 17.64 5.42
C GLU A 92 -6.74 16.52 6.45
N LEU A 93 -5.64 16.03 7.03
CA LEU A 93 -5.68 14.98 8.06
C LEU A 93 -6.49 15.42 9.29
N SER A 94 -6.42 16.71 9.65
CA SER A 94 -7.15 17.27 10.80
C SER A 94 -8.68 17.30 10.64
N THR A 95 -9.18 17.17 9.40
CA THR A 95 -10.63 17.13 9.12
C THR A 95 -11.29 15.83 9.60
N ASN A 96 -10.50 14.78 9.89
CA ASN A 96 -10.96 13.42 10.21
C ASN A 96 -11.81 12.75 9.11
N LEU A 97 -11.82 13.30 7.89
CA LEU A 97 -12.55 12.74 6.75
C LEU A 97 -11.87 11.46 6.23
N TYR A 98 -10.54 11.47 6.21
CA TYR A 98 -9.74 10.42 5.59
C TYR A 98 -9.57 9.23 6.53
N ARG A 99 -9.72 8.02 5.99
CA ARG A 99 -9.45 6.76 6.71
C ARG A 99 -8.23 6.03 6.20
N ILE A 100 -7.76 6.42 5.02
CA ILE A 100 -6.57 5.89 4.37
C ILE A 100 -5.70 7.08 3.98
N VAL A 101 -4.42 6.99 4.28
CA VAL A 101 -3.42 7.92 3.74
C VAL A 101 -2.36 7.16 2.97
N TRP A 102 -1.93 7.73 1.86
CA TRP A 102 -0.69 7.34 1.20
C TRP A 102 0.36 8.40 1.51
N VAL A 103 1.56 7.95 1.85
CA VAL A 103 2.70 8.82 2.15
C VAL A 103 3.85 8.43 1.23
N ILE A 104 4.07 9.23 0.19
CA ILE A 104 5.17 9.06 -0.77
C ILE A 104 6.35 9.90 -0.28
N SER A 105 7.35 9.20 0.25
CA SER A 105 8.46 9.80 0.98
C SER A 105 9.34 10.69 0.11
N SER A 106 9.78 11.81 0.68
CA SER A 106 10.86 12.65 0.13
C SER A 106 12.19 12.45 0.88
N SER A 107 13.18 13.26 0.54
CA SER A 107 14.51 13.29 1.17
C SER A 107 14.55 13.92 2.56
N SER A 108 13.49 14.61 2.95
CA SER A 108 13.38 15.33 4.22
C SER A 108 11.92 15.41 4.67
N THR A 109 11.68 15.52 5.97
CA THR A 109 10.41 15.98 6.55
C THR A 109 10.61 17.42 7.01
N GLN A 110 9.74 18.33 6.60
CA GLN A 110 9.87 19.77 6.83
C GLN A 110 9.06 20.25 8.04
N ASP A 111 7.88 19.68 8.26
CA ASP A 111 6.99 20.02 9.36
C ASP A 111 7.27 19.09 10.57
N PRO A 112 7.72 19.63 11.72
CA PRO A 112 8.02 18.83 12.89
C PRO A 112 6.79 18.11 13.49
N ALA A 113 5.57 18.55 13.16
CA ALA A 113 4.33 17.92 13.60
C ALA A 113 3.95 16.70 12.75
N PHE A 114 4.56 16.52 11.57
CA PHE A 114 4.17 15.50 10.59
C PHE A 114 4.11 14.09 11.20
N ASP A 115 5.22 13.65 11.78
CA ASP A 115 5.32 12.29 12.33
C ASP A 115 4.36 12.08 13.50
N ALA A 116 4.19 13.09 14.37
CA ALA A 116 3.30 12.98 15.52
C ALA A 116 1.84 12.86 15.08
N ALA A 117 1.44 13.61 14.06
CA ALA A 117 0.11 13.55 13.47
C ALA A 117 -0.14 12.20 12.79
N LEU A 118 0.83 11.68 12.02
CA LEU A 118 0.71 10.40 11.33
C LEU A 118 0.65 9.22 12.32
N ILE A 119 1.45 9.25 13.39
CA ILE A 119 1.38 8.26 14.48
C ILE A 119 0.02 8.30 15.17
N LYS A 120 -0.50 9.50 15.46
CA LYS A 120 -1.83 9.67 16.07
C LYS A 120 -2.93 9.11 15.16
N PHE A 121 -2.88 9.44 13.87
CA PHE A 121 -3.80 8.94 12.87
C PHE A 121 -3.81 7.40 12.81
N HIS A 122 -2.63 6.78 12.78
CA HIS A 122 -2.50 5.32 12.81
C HIS A 122 -3.09 4.71 14.08
N ALA A 123 -2.74 5.28 15.25
CA ALA A 123 -3.19 4.80 16.54
C ALA A 123 -4.72 4.89 16.72
N SER A 124 -5.36 5.83 16.03
CA SER A 124 -6.82 6.02 16.00
C SER A 124 -7.54 5.20 14.92
N GLY A 125 -6.87 4.25 14.27
CA GLY A 125 -7.47 3.36 13.27
C GLY A 125 -7.30 3.80 11.82
N GLY A 126 -6.55 4.88 11.59
CA GLY A 126 -6.21 5.35 10.26
C GLY A 126 -5.23 4.41 9.57
N ALA A 127 -5.55 3.96 8.35
CA ALA A 127 -4.72 3.04 7.60
C ALA A 127 -3.69 3.78 6.75
N ILE A 128 -2.48 3.22 6.62
CA ILE A 128 -1.35 3.90 5.98
C ILE A 128 -0.74 3.03 4.87
N PHE A 129 -0.60 3.61 3.69
CA PHE A 129 0.28 3.09 2.65
C PHE A 129 1.57 3.93 2.62
N LEU A 130 2.67 3.38 3.15
CA LEU A 130 3.98 4.01 3.17
C LEU A 130 4.78 3.61 1.94
N PHE A 131 5.20 4.62 1.20
CA PHE A 131 6.04 4.48 0.03
C PHE A 131 7.40 5.11 0.30
N ALA A 132 8.45 4.32 0.11
CA ALA A 132 9.83 4.77 0.09
C ALA A 132 10.47 4.40 -1.25
N ASP A 133 11.69 4.88 -1.48
CA ASP A 133 12.53 4.45 -2.59
C ASP A 133 14.00 4.50 -2.12
N ASN A 134 14.99 4.56 -3.00
CA ASN A 134 16.39 4.68 -2.61
C ASN A 134 16.68 5.89 -1.70
N VAL A 135 17.70 5.76 -0.84
CA VAL A 135 18.26 6.90 -0.10
C VAL A 135 18.64 8.02 -1.10
N PRO A 136 18.23 9.29 -0.87
CA PRO A 136 17.65 9.82 0.37
C PRO A 136 16.12 9.77 0.48
N TYR A 137 15.36 9.30 -0.51
CA TYR A 137 13.90 9.39 -0.63
C TYR A 137 13.13 8.40 0.27
N ILE A 138 13.51 8.35 1.54
CA ILE A 138 13.01 7.41 2.55
C ILE A 138 12.45 8.11 3.80
N THR A 139 12.62 9.43 3.92
CA THR A 139 12.63 10.09 5.23
C THR A 139 11.31 9.96 5.98
N HIS A 140 10.17 10.14 5.30
CA HIS A 140 8.86 10.06 5.94
C HIS A 140 8.57 8.64 6.43
N ALA A 141 8.73 7.63 5.56
CA ALA A 141 8.54 6.24 5.91
C ALA A 141 9.50 5.78 7.01
N SER A 142 10.80 6.12 6.90
CA SER A 142 11.81 5.75 7.90
C SER A 142 11.53 6.38 9.27
N ASN A 143 11.12 7.66 9.31
CA ASN A 143 10.78 8.34 10.56
C ASN A 143 9.57 7.71 11.24
N PHE A 144 8.49 7.46 10.50
CA PHE A 144 7.30 6.79 11.02
C PHE A 144 7.61 5.38 11.54
N LEU A 145 8.25 4.56 10.70
CA LEU A 145 8.59 3.17 11.03
C LEU A 145 9.54 3.09 12.24
N ASN A 146 10.46 4.02 12.37
CA ASN A 146 11.38 4.05 13.50
C ASN A 146 10.66 4.40 14.79
N LYS A 147 9.85 5.46 14.78
CA LYS A 147 9.05 5.88 15.94
C LYS A 147 8.04 4.83 16.38
N LYS A 148 7.45 4.09 15.43
CA LYS A 148 6.39 3.12 15.73
C LYS A 148 6.92 1.72 16.05
N PHE A 149 7.92 1.24 15.31
CA PHE A 149 8.36 -0.15 15.34
C PHE A 149 9.88 -0.32 15.56
N GLY A 150 10.65 0.78 15.63
CA GLY A 150 12.11 0.71 15.72
C GLY A 150 12.78 0.23 14.43
N ILE A 151 12.12 0.43 13.27
CA ILE A 151 12.61 0.06 11.94
C ILE A 151 13.07 1.32 11.22
N THR A 152 14.30 1.31 10.68
CA THR A 152 14.79 2.38 9.79
C THR A 152 14.91 1.87 8.36
N LEU A 153 15.09 2.76 7.38
CA LEU A 153 15.30 2.39 5.98
C LEU A 153 16.70 2.75 5.51
N THR A 154 17.26 1.97 4.60
CA THR A 154 18.55 2.25 3.95
C THR A 154 18.63 1.64 2.55
N GLY A 155 19.68 1.95 1.80
CA GLY A 155 19.97 1.33 0.51
C GLY A 155 19.59 2.17 -0.70
N SER A 156 20.21 1.84 -1.82
CA SER A 156 19.99 2.47 -3.12
C SER A 156 20.27 1.44 -4.21
N TYR A 157 19.34 0.50 -4.37
CA TYR A 157 19.49 -0.65 -5.25
C TYR A 157 18.66 -0.46 -6.50
N GLY A 158 19.21 -0.79 -7.67
CA GLY A 158 18.45 -0.87 -8.92
C GLY A 158 17.63 -2.15 -8.94
N ALA A 159 16.33 -2.04 -9.18
CA ALA A 159 15.36 -3.11 -8.94
C ALA A 159 14.45 -3.37 -10.14
N GLN A 160 14.88 -3.05 -11.36
CA GLN A 160 14.05 -3.02 -12.58
C GLN A 160 13.61 -4.41 -13.10
N LEU A 161 13.21 -5.31 -12.22
CA LEU A 161 12.85 -6.69 -12.48
C LEU A 161 11.45 -6.98 -11.95
N THR A 162 11.02 -8.22 -12.17
CA THR A 162 9.68 -8.69 -11.82
C THR A 162 9.79 -9.77 -10.77
N LEU A 163 9.05 -9.61 -9.68
CA LEU A 163 8.82 -10.63 -8.68
C LEU A 163 7.78 -11.61 -9.17
N THR A 164 7.93 -12.88 -8.81
CA THR A 164 6.99 -13.95 -9.19
C THR A 164 6.31 -14.54 -7.97
N TYR A 165 5.02 -14.85 -8.11
CA TYR A 165 4.25 -15.47 -7.05
C TYR A 165 4.84 -16.85 -6.68
N LYS A 166 4.95 -17.12 -5.39
CA LYS A 166 5.37 -18.42 -4.86
C LYS A 166 4.71 -18.70 -3.51
N GLU A 167 3.77 -19.63 -3.44
CA GLU A 167 3.07 -19.92 -2.17
C GLU A 167 4.04 -20.31 -1.04
N LYS A 168 4.97 -21.24 -1.32
CA LYS A 168 6.03 -21.67 -0.41
C LYS A 168 7.38 -21.15 -0.89
N GLY A 169 8.10 -20.47 -0.01
CA GLY A 169 9.39 -19.88 -0.34
C GLY A 169 9.30 -18.46 -0.91
N TYR A 170 8.18 -17.74 -0.70
CA TYR A 170 8.06 -16.33 -1.08
C TYR A 170 9.09 -15.39 -0.44
N LEU A 171 9.77 -15.85 0.60
CA LEU A 171 10.86 -15.11 1.23
C LEU A 171 12.20 -15.28 0.48
N GLU A 172 12.28 -16.20 -0.48
CA GLU A 172 13.40 -16.29 -1.41
C GLU A 172 13.45 -15.05 -2.33
N THR A 173 14.65 -14.70 -2.79
CA THR A 173 14.90 -13.59 -3.71
C THR A 173 13.99 -13.62 -4.94
N GLY A 174 13.35 -12.49 -5.27
CA GLY A 174 12.55 -12.35 -6.48
C GLY A 174 11.13 -12.91 -6.40
N HIS A 175 10.60 -13.07 -5.19
CA HIS A 175 9.29 -13.69 -4.97
C HIS A 175 8.38 -12.90 -4.03
N PHE A 176 7.07 -13.16 -4.16
CA PHE A 176 6.04 -12.70 -3.23
C PHE A 176 5.04 -13.81 -2.91
N GLY A 177 4.41 -13.71 -1.75
CA GLY A 177 3.54 -14.75 -1.18
C GLY A 177 2.07 -14.56 -1.49
N GLN A 178 1.23 -15.44 -0.93
CA GLN A 178 -0.22 -15.29 -1.02
C GLN A 178 -0.68 -14.23 -0.01
N HIS A 179 -1.36 -13.19 -0.48
CA HIS A 179 -2.00 -12.18 0.37
C HIS A 179 -3.08 -11.43 -0.41
N ASP A 180 -4.06 -10.84 0.28
CA ASP A 180 -5.16 -10.08 -0.34
C ASP A 180 -4.66 -8.98 -1.28
N ILE A 181 -3.58 -8.29 -0.91
CA ILE A 181 -2.99 -7.22 -1.73
C ILE A 181 -2.45 -7.72 -3.08
N PHE A 182 -2.19 -9.02 -3.19
CA PHE A 182 -1.72 -9.69 -4.41
C PHE A 182 -2.82 -10.47 -5.14
N THR A 183 -4.09 -10.28 -4.79
CA THR A 183 -5.22 -10.87 -5.50
C THR A 183 -5.09 -10.62 -7.01
N GLY A 184 -5.11 -11.69 -7.81
CA GLY A 184 -4.96 -11.65 -9.25
C GLY A 184 -3.56 -11.23 -9.74
N ILE A 185 -2.51 -11.36 -8.94
CA ILE A 185 -1.14 -11.00 -9.34
C ILE A 185 -0.26 -12.23 -9.27
N THR A 186 0.34 -12.61 -10.39
CA THR A 186 1.38 -13.65 -10.48
C THR A 186 2.76 -13.05 -10.77
N ASN A 187 2.80 -11.86 -11.37
CA ASN A 187 4.01 -11.13 -11.73
C ASN A 187 3.87 -9.67 -11.28
N LEU A 188 4.81 -9.21 -10.44
CA LEU A 188 4.81 -7.87 -9.85
C LEU A 188 6.11 -7.11 -10.15
N TYR A 189 6.04 -5.90 -10.70
CA TYR A 189 7.21 -5.03 -10.83
C TYR A 189 7.64 -4.49 -9.45
N GLU A 190 8.90 -4.67 -9.07
CA GLU A 190 9.36 -4.33 -7.71
C GLU A 190 9.74 -2.85 -7.53
N GLY A 191 9.96 -2.12 -8.62
CA GLY A 191 10.36 -0.71 -8.62
C GLY A 191 11.55 -0.44 -9.55
N HIS A 192 11.87 0.82 -9.81
CA HIS A 192 13.07 1.15 -10.58
C HIS A 192 14.31 1.14 -9.69
N THR A 193 14.15 1.75 -8.53
CA THR A 193 15.08 1.73 -7.42
C THR A 193 14.33 1.37 -6.15
N ILE A 194 15.05 0.82 -5.17
CA ILE A 194 14.46 0.43 -3.89
C ILE A 194 15.39 0.73 -2.71
N CYS A 195 14.77 0.85 -1.55
CA CYS A 195 15.42 0.70 -0.25
C CYS A 195 15.07 -0.65 0.39
N ARG A 196 15.56 -0.83 1.62
CA ARG A 196 15.23 -1.98 2.48
C ARG A 196 15.10 -1.56 3.95
N PRO A 197 14.28 -2.28 4.73
CA PRO A 197 14.21 -2.09 6.17
C PRO A 197 15.48 -2.57 6.89
N VAL A 198 15.79 -1.90 7.99
CA VAL A 198 16.84 -2.25 8.95
C VAL A 198 16.20 -2.38 10.33
N TYR A 199 16.31 -3.57 10.89
CA TYR A 199 15.72 -3.94 12.17
C TYR A 199 16.74 -3.76 13.28
N SER A 200 16.43 -2.94 14.27
CA SER A 200 17.30 -2.67 15.42
C SER A 200 17.19 -3.75 16.51
N THR A 201 16.06 -4.47 16.55
CA THR A 201 15.75 -5.47 17.60
C THR A 201 14.96 -6.65 17.03
N PRO A 202 14.93 -7.82 17.71
CA PRO A 202 14.04 -8.92 17.35
C PRO A 202 12.56 -8.50 17.30
N ALA A 203 12.12 -7.63 18.21
CA ALA A 203 10.76 -7.10 18.21
C ALA A 203 10.46 -6.29 16.94
N SER A 204 11.38 -5.42 16.51
CA SER A 204 11.23 -4.67 15.25
C SER A 204 11.17 -5.59 14.02
N ARG A 205 11.88 -6.72 14.04
CA ARG A 205 11.89 -7.69 12.94
C ARG A 205 10.56 -8.43 12.80
N SER A 206 9.87 -8.67 13.90
CA SER A 206 8.57 -9.34 13.91
C SER A 206 7.38 -8.36 13.87
N ALA A 207 7.64 -7.04 13.83
CA ALA A 207 6.60 -6.03 13.86
C ALA A 207 5.80 -5.96 12.55
N LEU A 208 6.45 -6.25 11.42
CA LEU A 208 5.82 -6.31 10.09
C LEU A 208 5.93 -7.73 9.53
N THR A 209 4.87 -8.17 8.85
CA THR A 209 4.89 -9.40 8.04
C THR A 209 5.45 -9.07 6.67
N ILE A 210 6.58 -9.67 6.30
CA ILE A 210 7.14 -9.54 4.96
C ILE A 210 6.29 -10.35 3.99
N LEU A 211 5.90 -9.75 2.88
CA LEU A 211 5.09 -10.41 1.85
C LEU A 211 5.83 -10.58 0.52
N ALA A 212 6.90 -9.80 0.30
CA ALA A 212 7.74 -9.90 -0.88
C ALA A 212 9.22 -9.67 -0.56
N THR A 213 10.09 -10.47 -1.17
CA THR A 213 11.55 -10.29 -1.17
C THR A 213 11.98 -9.85 -2.57
N SER A 214 12.63 -8.70 -2.64
CA SER A 214 13.15 -8.14 -3.90
C SER A 214 14.21 -9.03 -4.53
N THR A 215 14.55 -8.75 -5.79
CA THR A 215 15.62 -9.44 -6.52
C THR A 215 17.02 -9.15 -5.97
N ASP A 216 17.18 -8.14 -5.11
CA ASP A 216 18.42 -7.90 -4.37
C ASP A 216 18.57 -8.77 -3.09
N GLY A 217 17.51 -9.54 -2.76
CA GLY A 217 17.45 -10.43 -1.61
C GLY A 217 16.94 -9.81 -0.31
N ASN A 218 16.48 -8.55 -0.32
CA ASN A 218 15.95 -7.87 0.86
C ASN A 218 14.43 -7.71 0.83
N PRO A 219 13.78 -7.52 2.00
CA PRO A 219 12.34 -7.26 2.05
C PRO A 219 11.94 -6.03 1.24
N ASN A 220 10.94 -6.19 0.36
CA ASN A 220 10.44 -5.16 -0.56
C ASN A 220 9.06 -4.65 -0.14
N ILE A 221 8.14 -5.56 0.18
CA ILE A 221 6.78 -5.24 0.61
C ILE A 221 6.51 -5.92 1.95
N ALA A 222 5.99 -5.15 2.90
CA ALA A 222 5.66 -5.62 4.24
C ALA A 222 4.34 -5.01 4.72
N VAL A 223 3.64 -5.71 5.60
CA VAL A 223 2.37 -5.24 6.17
C VAL A 223 2.34 -5.36 7.68
N PHE A 224 1.53 -4.49 8.28
CA PHE A 224 1.03 -4.63 9.65
C PHE A 224 -0.48 -4.82 9.56
N ASP A 225 -0.97 -6.01 9.95
CA ASP A 225 -2.39 -6.27 10.15
C ASP A 225 -2.65 -6.38 11.65
N PRO A 226 -3.21 -5.33 12.28
CA PRO A 226 -3.43 -5.33 13.72
C PRO A 226 -4.45 -6.42 14.11
N PRO A 227 -4.32 -7.03 15.30
CA PRO A 227 -5.35 -7.94 15.79
C PRO A 227 -6.68 -7.20 15.98
N ALA A 228 -7.81 -7.92 15.90
CA ALA A 228 -9.15 -7.34 16.01
C ALA A 228 -9.42 -6.57 17.31
N THR A 229 -8.60 -6.74 18.35
CA THR A 229 -8.66 -6.01 19.62
C THR A 229 -7.93 -4.68 19.62
N SER A 230 -7.15 -4.39 18.58
CA SER A 230 -6.39 -3.16 18.43
C SER A 230 -7.26 -2.06 17.84
N THR A 231 -7.01 -0.81 18.24
CA THR A 231 -7.59 0.37 17.59
C THR A 231 -6.75 0.86 16.43
N GLU A 232 -5.58 0.28 16.18
CA GLU A 232 -4.67 0.75 15.14
C GLU A 232 -5.16 0.39 13.74
N GLY A 233 -4.78 1.20 12.74
CA GLY A 233 -5.07 0.93 11.35
C GLY A 233 -4.14 -0.14 10.75
N ARG A 234 -4.54 -0.68 9.61
CA ARG A 234 -3.65 -1.49 8.76
C ARG A 234 -2.55 -0.61 8.16
N LEU A 235 -1.38 -1.20 7.93
CA LEU A 235 -0.31 -0.52 7.23
C LEU A 235 0.32 -1.43 6.18
N CYS A 236 0.64 -0.85 5.03
CA CYS A 236 1.49 -1.46 4.01
C CYS A 236 2.71 -0.57 3.80
N PHE A 237 3.89 -1.17 3.75
CA PHE A 237 5.15 -0.55 3.39
C PHE A 237 5.61 -1.13 2.05
N ASP A 238 5.94 -0.25 1.10
CA ASP A 238 6.57 -0.57 -0.18
C ASP A 238 7.87 0.22 -0.33
N SER A 239 8.94 -0.47 -0.69
CA SER A 239 10.29 0.10 -0.74
C SER A 239 10.69 0.73 -2.08
N GLY A 240 9.81 0.77 -3.09
CA GLY A 240 10.11 1.33 -4.43
C GLY A 240 8.96 2.10 -5.08
N PHE A 241 8.71 3.34 -4.65
CA PHE A 241 7.61 4.16 -5.17
C PHE A 241 7.72 4.54 -6.65
N THR A 242 8.89 4.38 -7.26
CA THR A 242 9.10 4.62 -8.70
C THR A 242 8.13 3.85 -9.60
N LYS A 243 7.58 2.71 -9.12
CA LYS A 243 6.51 1.98 -9.82
C LYS A 243 5.23 2.81 -10.03
N LEU A 244 5.00 3.86 -9.22
CA LEU A 244 3.84 4.74 -9.34
C LEU A 244 3.85 5.62 -10.60
N TYR A 245 5.01 5.93 -11.18
CA TYR A 245 5.11 6.86 -12.31
C TYR A 245 5.99 6.42 -13.47
N ILE A 246 6.94 5.51 -13.28
CA ILE A 246 7.81 5.02 -14.36
C ILE A 246 7.17 3.84 -15.09
N ASN A 247 6.65 2.86 -14.33
CA ASN A 247 6.19 1.58 -14.86
C ASN A 247 4.82 1.18 -14.29
N TRP A 248 3.89 2.13 -14.21
CA TRP A 248 2.52 1.92 -13.68
C TRP A 248 1.78 0.74 -14.33
N ASP A 249 1.91 0.61 -15.65
CA ASP A 249 1.24 -0.40 -16.46
C ASP A 249 2.05 -1.70 -16.57
N ASP A 250 3.18 -1.82 -15.85
CA ASP A 250 3.98 -3.04 -15.87
C ASP A 250 3.67 -3.96 -14.71
N ALA A 251 3.70 -5.26 -15.02
CA ALA A 251 3.59 -6.42 -14.15
C ALA A 251 2.79 -6.13 -12.88
N GLY A 252 1.47 -6.12 -12.98
CA GLY A 252 0.57 -6.12 -11.82
C GLY A 252 0.58 -4.86 -10.95
N THR A 253 1.40 -3.84 -11.25
CA THR A 253 1.59 -2.66 -10.40
C THR A 253 0.27 -1.95 -10.11
N ALA A 254 -0.48 -1.57 -11.14
CA ALA A 254 -1.79 -0.92 -10.98
C ALA A 254 -2.74 -1.72 -10.07
N ARG A 255 -2.83 -3.04 -10.29
CA ARG A 255 -3.66 -3.94 -9.48
C ARG A 255 -3.17 -4.02 -8.04
N TYR A 256 -1.87 -4.14 -7.81
CA TYR A 256 -1.29 -4.20 -6.47
C TYR A 256 -1.60 -2.94 -5.66
N ILE A 257 -1.45 -1.77 -6.28
CA ILE A 257 -1.71 -0.47 -5.64
C ILE A 257 -3.20 -0.34 -5.26
N VAL A 258 -4.10 -0.71 -6.18
CA VAL A 258 -5.54 -0.69 -5.94
C VAL A 258 -5.94 -1.71 -4.87
N ASN A 259 -5.45 -2.94 -4.96
CA ASN A 259 -5.73 -4.01 -4.00
C ASN A 259 -5.25 -3.64 -2.60
N THR A 260 -4.04 -3.09 -2.48
CA THR A 260 -3.51 -2.63 -1.20
C THR A 260 -4.43 -1.60 -0.57
N THR A 261 -4.92 -0.64 -1.35
CA THR A 261 -5.83 0.40 -0.86
C THR A 261 -7.19 -0.18 -0.46
N CYS A 262 -7.70 -1.16 -1.21
CA CYS A 262 -8.91 -1.90 -0.84
C CYS A 262 -8.72 -2.66 0.49
N TRP A 263 -7.59 -3.33 0.66
CA TRP A 263 -7.25 -4.07 1.87
C TRP A 263 -7.08 -3.17 3.10
N LEU A 264 -6.52 -1.97 2.93
CA LEU A 264 -6.31 -0.98 4.00
C LEU A 264 -7.62 -0.53 4.66
N VAL A 265 -8.78 -0.71 4.02
CA VAL A 265 -10.09 -0.38 4.62
C VAL A 265 -10.40 -1.18 5.89
N GLY A 266 -9.89 -2.41 6.03
CA GLY A 266 -9.95 -3.14 7.29
C GLY A 266 -11.35 -3.60 7.74
N ILE A 267 -12.17 -4.10 6.80
CA ILE A 267 -13.61 -4.40 7.01
C ILE A 267 -13.90 -5.50 8.05
N GLY A 268 -12.89 -6.24 8.51
CA GLY A 268 -13.02 -7.24 9.57
C GLY A 268 -13.03 -6.69 11.01
N GLY A 269 -12.70 -5.41 11.24
CA GLY A 269 -12.55 -4.82 12.58
C GLY A 269 -13.60 -3.77 12.98
N GLN A 270 -14.45 -3.32 12.06
CA GLN A 270 -15.34 -2.15 12.28
C GLN A 270 -16.74 -2.48 12.83
N ALA A 271 -16.92 -3.61 13.51
CA ALA A 271 -18.18 -3.90 14.21
C ALA A 271 -18.38 -3.07 15.51
N ALA A 272 -17.49 -2.13 15.84
CA ALA A 272 -17.51 -1.44 17.14
C ALA A 272 -17.78 0.08 17.10
N MET A 273 -18.07 0.70 15.95
CA MET A 273 -18.38 2.15 15.89
C MET A 273 -19.63 2.48 15.08
N SER A 274 -20.69 1.69 15.25
CA SER A 274 -22.05 2.20 15.07
C SER A 274 -22.49 2.80 16.40
N HIS A 275 -22.25 4.09 16.63
CA HIS A 275 -22.94 5.01 17.54
C HIS A 275 -22.02 6.19 17.88
N LEU A 276 -21.84 7.10 16.91
CA LEU A 276 -21.65 8.54 17.16
C LEU A 276 -22.32 9.29 16.01
#